data_AF-A0A953RIE6-F1
#
_entry.id   AF-A0A953RIE6-F1
#
_cell.length_a   1.000
_cell.length_b   1.000
_cell.length_c   1.000
_cell.angle_alpha   90.00
_cell.angle_beta   90.00
_cell.angle_gamma   90.00
#
_symmetry.space_group_name_H-M   'P 1'
#
loop_
_entity.id
_entity.type
_entity.pdbx_description
1 polymer ?
#
loop_
_entity_poly.entity_id
_entity_poly.type
_entity_poly.pdbx_seq_one_letter_code
_entity_poly.pdbx_strand_id
1 'polypeptide(L)'
;MTIEARFTVDNRVWDDFKLSMQEPVKAPAKSGVAAWKTPEEFLRDYKNISVTTAAGGTSTVSLNTYRCAREDDGGLGDALPFLQAVRSAANQAKMKREWDVLMTKASTLVFWGKGAPGDIGKVLSAIDGVASNAAALPGFGTFRPSVDRPNRLQFICDTYLGVDCNGFVGNYARLLGVPDADPELPPPGWLTIGTKNLRESPEEIARGDVVIWAGGVHIALVERAAVEGRGSVLDVVQSTAGGPQLTRRHIALPSKLGAKRFEIRAGSTHCAMLPRDNLIVKSIGLV
;
A
#
# COMPACT_ATOMS: atom_id res chain seq x y z
N MET A 1 21.31 -13.11 2.34
CA MET A 1 21.64 -12.28 3.52
C MET A 1 20.67 -12.68 4.61
N THR A 2 21.16 -13.06 5.79
CA THR A 2 20.32 -13.47 6.93
C THR A 2 20.19 -12.27 7.86
N ILE A 3 18.95 -11.85 8.15
CA ILE A 3 18.68 -10.82 9.15
C ILE A 3 18.09 -11.55 10.36
N GLU A 4 18.82 -11.54 11.46
CA GLU A 4 18.33 -12.04 12.75
C GLU A 4 17.70 -10.86 13.50
N ALA A 5 16.40 -10.93 13.74
CA ALA A 5 15.69 -9.97 14.58
C ALA A 5 15.12 -10.71 15.80
N ARG A 6 15.49 -10.27 17.00
CA ARG A 6 14.93 -10.75 18.26
C ARG A 6 13.81 -9.82 18.68
N PHE A 7 12.65 -10.38 19.01
CA PHE A 7 11.54 -9.66 19.62
C PHE A 7 11.23 -10.28 20.98
N THR A 8 10.92 -9.45 21.96
CA THR A 8 10.49 -9.87 23.30
C THR A 8 9.12 -9.27 23.56
N VAL A 9 8.15 -10.11 23.91
CA VAL A 9 6.81 -9.70 24.37
C VAL A 9 6.56 -10.45 25.67
N ASP A 10 6.22 -9.71 26.74
CA ASP A 10 5.89 -10.24 28.07
C ASP A 10 6.91 -11.19 28.70
N ASN A 11 8.20 -10.85 28.62
CA ASN A 11 9.32 -11.64 29.18
C ASN A 11 9.38 -13.10 28.70
N ARG A 12 8.71 -13.44 27.59
CA ARG A 12 8.87 -14.72 26.91
C ARG A 12 9.72 -14.52 25.66
N VAL A 13 10.85 -15.22 25.64
CA VAL A 13 11.70 -15.34 24.45
C VAL A 13 11.03 -16.37 23.55
N TRP A 14 10.68 -15.96 22.33
CA TRP A 14 10.17 -16.88 21.31
C TRP A 14 11.36 -17.31 20.45
N ASP A 15 11.58 -18.62 20.33
CA ASP A 15 12.70 -19.18 19.58
C ASP A 15 12.64 -18.83 18.09
N ASP A 16 13.84 -18.73 17.50
CA ASP A 16 14.21 -18.19 16.20
C ASP A 16 13.22 -18.44 15.05
N PHE A 17 12.55 -17.38 14.59
CA PHE A 17 11.88 -17.37 13.29
C PHE A 17 12.92 -17.20 12.17
N LYS A 18 13.34 -18.31 11.54
CA LYS A 18 14.20 -18.25 10.35
C LYS A 18 13.39 -17.87 9.12
N LEU A 19 13.38 -16.57 8.79
CA LEU A 19 12.96 -16.10 7.48
C LEU A 19 14.07 -16.40 6.46
N SER A 20 13.94 -17.49 5.70
CA SER A 20 14.77 -17.68 4.52
C SER A 20 14.24 -16.77 3.40
N MET A 21 15.08 -15.85 2.96
CA MET A 21 14.86 -15.19 1.68
C MET A 21 15.10 -16.23 0.60
N GLN A 22 14.04 -16.84 0.08
CA GLN A 22 14.12 -17.62 -1.15
C GLN A 22 14.60 -16.71 -2.28
N GLU A 23 15.41 -17.25 -3.20
CA GLU A 23 15.75 -16.56 -4.44
C GLU A 23 14.46 -16.06 -5.11
N PRO A 24 14.48 -14.88 -5.77
CA PRO A 24 13.31 -14.37 -6.47
C PRO A 24 12.79 -15.45 -7.43
N VAL A 25 11.60 -15.95 -7.14
CA VAL A 25 10.91 -16.90 -8.00
C VAL A 25 10.85 -16.27 -9.38
N LYS A 26 11.52 -16.88 -10.37
CA LYS A 26 11.42 -16.48 -11.78
C LYS A 26 9.94 -16.35 -12.11
N ALA A 27 9.50 -15.12 -12.35
CA ALA A 27 8.13 -14.85 -12.70
C ALA A 27 7.77 -15.72 -13.91
N PRO A 28 6.68 -16.51 -13.86
CA PRO A 28 6.25 -17.28 -15.01
C PRO A 28 6.02 -16.31 -16.18
N ALA A 29 6.49 -16.67 -17.37
CA ALA A 29 6.19 -15.94 -18.59
C ALA A 29 4.66 -15.89 -18.76
N LYS A 30 4.06 -14.73 -18.52
CA LYS A 30 2.59 -14.56 -18.59
C LYS A 30 2.17 -14.42 -20.05
N SER A 31 1.62 -15.49 -20.60
CA SER A 31 0.63 -15.41 -21.68
C SER A 31 -0.71 -14.95 -21.08
N GLY A 32 -1.11 -13.74 -21.46
CA GLY A 32 -2.30 -13.07 -20.93
C GLY A 32 -1.92 -11.69 -20.41
N VAL A 33 -1.92 -10.70 -21.30
CA VAL A 33 -1.77 -9.29 -20.93
C VAL A 33 -2.92 -9.00 -19.96
N ALA A 34 -2.60 -8.77 -18.69
CA ALA A 34 -3.59 -8.31 -17.72
C ALA A 34 -4.25 -7.05 -18.31
N ALA A 35 -5.58 -6.99 -18.28
CA ALA A 35 -6.31 -5.85 -18.82
C ALA A 35 -5.71 -4.56 -18.25
N TRP A 36 -5.24 -3.68 -19.13
CA TRP A 36 -4.61 -2.43 -18.74
C TRP A 36 -5.56 -1.64 -17.84
N LYS A 37 -5.04 -1.11 -16.75
CA LYS A 37 -5.79 -0.37 -15.74
C LYS A 37 -5.10 0.95 -15.49
N THR A 38 -5.84 2.05 -15.56
CA THR A 38 -5.32 3.39 -15.22
C THR A 38 -5.01 3.49 -13.73
N PRO A 39 -4.11 4.42 -13.32
CA PRO A 39 -3.90 4.73 -11.91
C PRO A 39 -5.19 5.09 -11.16
N GLU A 40 -6.09 5.87 -11.76
CA GLU A 40 -7.37 6.23 -11.13
C GLU A 40 -8.30 5.02 -10.97
N GLU A 41 -8.40 4.14 -11.96
CA GLU A 41 -9.18 2.90 -11.81
C GLU A 41 -8.59 2.01 -10.71
N PHE A 42 -7.27 1.96 -10.56
CA PHE A 42 -6.62 1.23 -9.48
C PHE A 42 -6.87 1.86 -8.10
N LEU A 43 -6.91 3.20 -8.01
CA LEU A 43 -7.36 3.90 -6.80
C LEU A 43 -8.78 3.46 -6.40
N ARG A 44 -9.68 3.29 -7.36
CA ARG A 44 -11.05 2.84 -7.08
C ARG A 44 -11.10 1.47 -6.43
N ASP A 45 -10.12 0.59 -6.66
CA ASP A 45 -10.07 -0.70 -5.98
C ASP A 45 -9.86 -0.55 -4.48
N TYR A 46 -9.02 0.39 -4.04
CA TYR A 46 -8.85 0.70 -2.62
C TYR A 46 -10.07 1.41 -2.03
N LYS A 47 -10.88 2.08 -2.85
CA LYS A 47 -12.12 2.72 -2.40
C LYS A 47 -13.34 1.80 -2.41
N ASN A 48 -13.27 0.66 -3.09
CA ASN A 48 -14.39 -0.26 -3.26
C ASN A 48 -13.96 -1.71 -3.02
N ILE A 49 -13.36 -1.98 -1.86
CA ILE A 49 -12.90 -3.31 -1.49
C ILE A 49 -14.11 -4.17 -1.13
N SER A 50 -14.31 -5.26 -1.88
CA SER A 50 -15.37 -6.23 -1.62
C SER A 50 -14.93 -7.23 -0.55
N VAL A 51 -15.77 -7.42 0.47
CA VAL A 51 -15.53 -8.31 1.61
C VAL A 51 -16.71 -9.28 1.74
N THR A 52 -16.43 -10.58 1.68
CA THR A 52 -17.42 -11.60 2.01
C THR A 52 -17.58 -11.67 3.53
N THR A 53 -18.80 -11.41 4.00
CA THR A 53 -19.14 -11.41 5.43
C THR A 53 -19.45 -12.83 5.93
N ALA A 54 -19.32 -13.04 7.23
CA ALA A 54 -19.65 -14.31 7.90
C ALA A 54 -21.14 -14.70 7.72
N ALA A 55 -22.02 -13.71 7.54
CA ALA A 55 -23.44 -13.91 7.25
C ALA A 55 -23.72 -14.38 5.81
N GLY A 56 -22.69 -14.51 4.96
CA GLY A 56 -22.82 -14.97 3.57
C GLY A 56 -23.13 -13.88 2.55
N GLY A 57 -23.22 -12.61 2.96
CA GLY A 57 -23.37 -11.45 2.06
C GLY A 57 -22.04 -10.77 1.72
N THR A 58 -22.10 -9.71 0.92
CA THR A 58 -20.95 -8.87 0.57
C THR A 58 -21.09 -7.49 1.21
N SER A 59 -20.01 -7.01 1.84
CA SER A 59 -19.85 -5.62 2.28
C SER A 59 -18.82 -4.92 1.40
N THR A 60 -19.00 -3.64 1.15
CA THR A 60 -17.99 -2.79 0.51
C THR A 60 -17.36 -1.89 1.55
N VAL A 61 -16.03 -1.79 1.55
CA VAL A 61 -15.27 -0.88 2.41
C VAL A 61 -14.27 -0.07 1.60
N SER A 62 -13.79 1.02 2.19
CA SER A 62 -12.78 1.90 1.60
C SER A 62 -11.58 2.02 2.52
N LEU A 63 -10.39 2.15 1.93
CA LEU A 63 -9.17 2.50 2.63
C LEU A 63 -8.92 4.01 2.51
N ASN A 64 -8.99 4.72 3.64
CA ASN A 64 -8.95 6.19 3.71
C ASN A 64 -7.81 6.71 4.60
N THR A 65 -6.84 5.85 4.88
CA THR A 65 -5.82 6.10 5.88
C THR A 65 -4.45 5.73 5.32
N TYR A 66 -3.46 6.54 5.69
CA TYR A 66 -2.07 6.25 5.46
C TYR A 66 -1.51 5.56 6.69
N ARG A 67 -0.86 4.40 6.49
CA ARG A 67 -0.13 3.69 7.55
C ARG A 67 1.16 3.18 6.96
N CYS A 68 2.26 3.39 7.67
CA CYS A 68 3.58 2.94 7.25
C CYS A 68 4.41 2.57 8.48
N ALA A 69 5.53 1.90 8.28
CA ALA A 69 6.41 1.46 9.37
C ALA A 69 7.09 2.62 10.14
N ARG A 70 7.08 3.84 9.60
CA ARG A 70 7.66 5.02 10.24
C ARG A 70 6.58 5.73 11.05
N GLU A 71 6.80 5.85 12.36
CA GLU A 71 5.87 6.52 13.29
C GLU A 71 5.59 7.97 12.89
N ASP A 72 6.63 8.73 12.52
CA ASP A 72 6.49 10.15 12.16
C ASP A 72 5.68 10.40 10.87
N ASP A 73 5.56 9.39 10.01
CA ASP A 73 4.88 9.52 8.71
C ASP A 73 3.47 8.89 8.70
N GLY A 74 3.00 8.39 9.84
CA GLY A 74 1.66 7.83 10.02
C GLY A 74 1.60 6.66 10.99
N GLY A 75 2.73 5.95 11.15
CA GLY A 75 2.87 4.84 12.07
C GLY A 75 1.98 3.63 11.80
N LEU A 76 2.24 2.56 12.54
CA LEU A 76 1.36 1.40 12.54
C LEU A 76 0.34 1.48 13.69
N GLY A 77 0.67 2.20 14.77
CA GLY A 77 -0.16 2.24 15.98
C GLY A 77 -0.53 0.83 16.44
N ASP A 78 -1.81 0.62 16.74
CA ASP A 78 -2.32 -0.67 17.22
C ASP A 78 -2.59 -1.72 16.12
N ALA A 79 -2.15 -1.48 14.87
CA ALA A 79 -2.39 -2.40 13.75
C ALA A 79 -1.87 -3.84 14.03
N LEU A 80 -0.62 -3.96 14.50
CA LEU A 80 -0.02 -5.27 14.79
C LEU A 80 -0.56 -5.93 16.06
N PRO A 81 -0.74 -5.20 17.18
CA PRO A 81 -1.49 -5.72 18.34
C PRO A 81 -2.88 -6.24 17.97
N PHE A 82 -3.64 -5.52 17.14
CA PHE A 82 -4.95 -5.96 16.67
C PHE A 82 -4.85 -7.26 15.86
N LEU A 83 -3.93 -7.36 14.90
CA LEU A 83 -3.71 -8.60 14.13
C LEU A 83 -3.38 -9.79 15.05
N GLN A 84 -2.53 -9.58 16.07
CA GLN A 84 -2.19 -10.62 17.04
C GLN A 84 -3.41 -11.06 17.86
N ALA A 85 -4.26 -10.11 18.27
CA ALA A 85 -5.51 -10.39 18.99
C ALA A 85 -6.47 -11.25 18.14
N VAL A 86 -6.67 -10.90 16.87
CA VAL A 86 -7.51 -11.69 15.94
C VAL A 86 -6.94 -13.09 15.74
N ARG A 87 -5.62 -13.22 15.52
CA ARG A 87 -4.94 -14.52 15.39
C ARG A 87 -5.15 -15.37 16.64
N SER A 88 -4.94 -14.79 17.82
CA SER A 88 -5.13 -15.49 19.09
C SER A 88 -6.56 -16.02 19.24
N ALA A 89 -7.57 -15.20 18.93
CA ALA A 89 -8.97 -15.62 18.97
C ALA A 89 -9.28 -16.73 17.96
N ALA A 90 -8.78 -16.62 16.72
CA ALA A 90 -8.95 -17.64 15.68
C ALA A 90 -8.37 -19.00 16.09
N ASN A 91 -7.16 -18.99 16.68
CA ASN A 91 -6.51 -20.21 17.15
C ASN A 91 -7.26 -20.85 18.32
N GLN A 92 -7.67 -20.05 19.31
CA GLN A 92 -8.45 -20.53 20.46
C GLN A 92 -9.78 -21.15 20.03
N ALA A 93 -10.45 -20.54 19.05
CA ALA A 93 -11.69 -21.04 18.45
C ALA A 93 -11.48 -22.18 17.42
N LYS A 94 -10.23 -22.59 17.16
CA LYS A 94 -9.86 -23.63 16.17
C LYS A 94 -10.40 -23.32 14.75
N MET A 95 -10.42 -22.05 14.38
CA MET A 95 -10.94 -21.57 13.10
C MET A 95 -9.91 -21.71 11.98
N LYS A 96 -9.74 -22.95 11.47
CA LYS A 96 -8.67 -23.27 10.51
C LYS A 96 -8.71 -22.38 9.25
N ARG A 97 -9.88 -22.16 8.66
CA ARG A 97 -10.01 -21.39 7.42
C ARG A 97 -9.51 -19.96 7.58
N GLU A 98 -9.96 -19.27 8.62
CA GLU A 98 -9.58 -17.89 8.93
C GLU A 98 -8.10 -17.83 9.36
N TRP A 99 -7.66 -18.78 10.18
CA TRP A 99 -6.27 -18.90 10.61
C TRP A 99 -5.30 -19.02 9.43
N ASP A 100 -5.59 -19.87 8.44
CA ASP A 100 -4.75 -20.06 7.27
C ASP A 100 -4.55 -18.75 6.49
N VAL A 101 -5.59 -17.91 6.37
CA VAL A 101 -5.51 -16.58 5.75
C VAL A 101 -4.66 -15.62 6.59
N LEU A 102 -4.95 -15.57 7.90
CA LEU A 102 -4.31 -14.63 8.83
C LEU A 102 -2.82 -14.92 9.03
N MET A 103 -2.34 -16.13 8.78
CA MET A 103 -0.92 -16.50 8.92
C MET A 103 -0.08 -16.27 7.65
N THR A 104 -0.70 -15.82 6.55
CA THR A 104 0.02 -15.52 5.31
C THR A 104 0.89 -14.26 5.42
N LYS A 105 1.95 -14.19 4.60
CA LYS A 105 2.72 -12.94 4.38
C LYS A 105 1.81 -11.80 3.92
N ALA A 106 0.84 -12.08 3.05
CA ALA A 106 -0.12 -11.10 2.56
C ALA A 106 -0.92 -10.46 3.71
N SER A 107 -1.36 -11.24 4.70
CA SER A 107 -2.02 -10.70 5.89
C SER A 107 -1.11 -9.76 6.67
N THR A 108 0.16 -10.11 6.87
CA THR A 108 1.09 -9.20 7.54
C THR A 108 1.27 -7.90 6.73
N LEU A 109 1.45 -8.00 5.41
CA LEU A 109 1.59 -6.84 4.53
C LEU A 109 0.37 -5.90 4.58
N VAL A 110 -0.85 -6.41 4.71
CA VAL A 110 -2.07 -5.59 4.90
C VAL A 110 -1.94 -4.67 6.12
N PHE A 111 -1.44 -5.18 7.24
CA PHE A 111 -1.27 -4.40 8.48
C PHE A 111 -0.02 -3.51 8.47
N TRP A 112 0.91 -3.72 7.55
CA TRP A 112 2.11 -2.89 7.36
C TRP A 112 1.92 -1.77 6.32
N GLY A 113 0.71 -1.60 5.80
CA GLY A 113 0.44 -0.60 4.78
C GLY A 113 0.84 -1.03 3.37
N LYS A 114 1.01 -2.33 3.11
CA LYS A 114 1.54 -2.90 1.86
C LYS A 114 0.55 -3.80 1.12
N GLY A 115 -0.62 -4.06 1.70
CA GLY A 115 -1.59 -5.00 1.16
C GLY A 115 -2.24 -4.53 -0.14
N ALA A 116 -2.42 -5.43 -1.10
CA ALA A 116 -3.22 -5.17 -2.29
C ALA A 116 -4.72 -5.22 -1.95
N PRO A 117 -5.61 -4.56 -2.73
CA PRO A 117 -7.05 -4.54 -2.45
C PRO A 117 -7.67 -5.93 -2.25
N GLY A 118 -7.30 -6.91 -3.07
CA GLY A 118 -7.79 -8.28 -2.96
C GLY A 118 -7.31 -9.01 -1.70
N ASP A 119 -6.10 -8.73 -1.23
CA ASP A 119 -5.57 -9.30 0.00
C ASP A 119 -6.26 -8.68 1.22
N ILE A 120 -6.50 -7.37 1.19
CA ILE A 120 -7.27 -6.66 2.21
C ILE A 120 -8.67 -7.26 2.34
N GLY A 121 -9.38 -7.48 1.22
CA GLY A 121 -10.71 -8.09 1.25
C GLY A 121 -10.75 -9.48 1.88
N LYS A 122 -9.76 -10.34 1.56
CA LYS A 122 -9.62 -11.68 2.16
C LYS A 122 -9.33 -11.63 3.66
N VAL A 123 -8.43 -10.74 4.07
CA VAL A 123 -8.06 -10.56 5.49
C VAL A 123 -9.25 -10.04 6.28
N LEU A 124 -9.99 -9.05 5.76
CA LEU A 124 -11.21 -8.54 6.40
C LEU A 124 -12.29 -9.60 6.49
N SER A 125 -12.45 -10.45 5.47
CA SER A 125 -13.38 -11.58 5.51
C SER A 125 -13.02 -12.57 6.62
N ALA A 126 -11.72 -12.87 6.79
CA ALA A 126 -11.24 -13.69 7.88
C ALA A 126 -11.48 -13.04 9.26
N ILE A 127 -11.19 -11.74 9.39
CA ILE A 127 -11.45 -10.98 10.63
C ILE A 127 -12.95 -10.98 10.96
N ASP A 128 -13.83 -10.79 9.99
CA ASP A 128 -15.28 -10.83 10.18
C ASP A 128 -15.78 -12.20 10.65
N GLY A 129 -15.22 -13.27 10.07
CA GLY A 129 -15.44 -14.64 10.51
C GLY A 129 -15.07 -14.84 11.98
N VAL A 130 -13.84 -14.44 12.36
CA VAL A 130 -13.36 -14.56 13.74
C VAL A 130 -14.18 -13.69 14.69
N ALA A 131 -14.49 -12.44 14.33
CA ALA A 131 -15.33 -11.57 15.14
C ALA A 131 -16.73 -12.15 15.37
N SER A 132 -17.36 -12.70 14.33
CA SER A 132 -18.73 -13.23 14.42
C SER A 132 -18.83 -14.49 15.27
N ASN A 133 -17.76 -15.29 15.34
CA ASN A 133 -17.78 -16.58 16.03
C ASN A 133 -17.00 -16.61 17.35
N ALA A 134 -16.10 -15.64 17.56
CA ALA A 134 -15.12 -15.68 18.64
C ALA A 134 -14.86 -14.31 19.32
N ALA A 135 -15.67 -13.27 19.08
CA ALA A 135 -15.51 -11.95 19.72
C ALA A 135 -15.53 -11.98 21.26
N ALA A 136 -16.21 -12.96 21.85
CA ALA A 136 -16.27 -13.13 23.30
C ALA A 136 -15.01 -13.79 23.89
N LEU A 137 -14.12 -14.34 23.07
CA LEU A 137 -12.89 -14.97 23.56
C LEU A 137 -11.91 -13.92 24.08
N PRO A 138 -11.13 -14.24 25.13
CA PRO A 138 -10.13 -13.33 25.69
C PRO A 138 -9.13 -12.80 24.66
N GLY A 139 -8.91 -13.54 23.57
CA GLY A 139 -8.01 -13.14 22.47
C GLY A 139 -8.30 -11.76 21.88
N PHE A 140 -9.56 -11.30 21.85
CA PHE A 140 -9.88 -9.93 21.40
C PHE A 140 -9.57 -8.85 22.44
N GLY A 141 -9.63 -9.18 23.73
CA GLY A 141 -9.28 -8.29 24.83
C GLY A 141 -9.83 -6.86 24.66
N THR A 142 -8.91 -5.89 24.68
CA THR A 142 -9.20 -4.45 24.54
C THR A 142 -9.74 -4.05 23.16
N PHE A 143 -9.63 -4.90 22.14
CA PHE A 143 -10.09 -4.63 20.78
C PHE A 143 -11.53 -5.08 20.51
N ARG A 144 -12.19 -5.73 21.48
CA ARG A 144 -13.60 -6.11 21.37
C ARG A 144 -14.53 -4.96 20.94
N PRO A 145 -14.39 -3.72 21.48
CA PRO A 145 -15.22 -2.60 21.05
C PRO A 145 -15.08 -2.23 19.56
N SER A 146 -14.00 -2.66 18.89
CA SER A 146 -13.79 -2.43 17.46
C SER A 146 -14.58 -3.41 16.61
N VAL A 147 -14.74 -4.65 17.09
CA VAL A 147 -15.42 -5.72 16.36
C VAL A 147 -16.91 -5.85 16.68
N ASP A 148 -17.40 -5.33 17.80
CA ASP A 148 -18.82 -5.38 18.17
C ASP A 148 -19.67 -4.30 17.45
N ARG A 149 -19.05 -3.44 16.62
CA ARG A 149 -19.73 -2.33 15.94
C ARG A 149 -20.61 -2.79 14.76
N PRO A 150 -21.74 -2.11 14.47
CA PRO A 150 -22.53 -2.36 13.28
C PRO A 150 -21.76 -2.18 11.96
N ASN A 151 -20.82 -1.24 11.90
CA ASN A 151 -19.95 -0.95 10.75
C ASN A 151 -18.50 -1.43 10.97
N ARG A 152 -18.31 -2.53 11.73
CA ARG A 152 -16.99 -3.00 12.18
C ARG A 152 -15.93 -3.05 11.07
N LEU A 153 -16.28 -3.48 9.86
CA LEU A 153 -15.30 -3.65 8.79
C LEU A 153 -14.71 -2.30 8.34
N GLN A 154 -15.56 -1.29 8.12
CA GLN A 154 -15.08 0.05 7.82
C GLN A 154 -14.32 0.64 9.00
N PHE A 155 -14.82 0.44 10.23
CA PHE A 155 -14.12 0.90 11.43
C PHE A 155 -12.71 0.29 11.56
N ILE A 156 -12.56 -1.01 11.27
CA ILE A 156 -11.26 -1.68 11.24
C ILE A 156 -10.36 -1.07 10.15
N CYS A 157 -10.90 -0.79 8.96
CA CYS A 157 -10.15 -0.11 7.91
C CYS A 157 -9.62 1.24 8.37
N ASP A 158 -10.48 2.06 8.99
CA ASP A 158 -10.12 3.41 9.43
C ASP A 158 -9.17 3.39 10.65
N THR A 159 -9.25 2.36 11.49
CA THR A 159 -8.51 2.32 12.76
C THR A 159 -7.19 1.56 12.66
N TYR A 160 -7.12 0.47 11.91
CA TYR A 160 -5.98 -0.45 11.93
C TYR A 160 -5.33 -0.67 10.58
N LEU A 161 -6.02 -0.34 9.49
CA LEU A 161 -5.48 -0.51 8.16
C LEU A 161 -5.13 0.84 7.56
N GLY A 162 -4.35 0.77 6.49
CA GLY A 162 -3.92 1.87 5.66
C GLY A 162 -3.06 1.32 4.54
N VAL A 163 -2.63 2.17 3.62
CA VAL A 163 -1.60 1.80 2.64
C VAL A 163 -0.63 2.95 2.50
N ASP A 164 0.66 2.65 2.45
CA ASP A 164 1.68 3.67 2.23
C ASP A 164 1.97 3.88 0.74
N CYS A 165 2.85 4.82 0.43
CA CYS A 165 3.18 5.18 -0.94
C CYS A 165 3.78 4.00 -1.72
N ASN A 166 4.64 3.20 -1.11
CA ASN A 166 5.27 2.04 -1.75
C ASN A 166 4.30 0.87 -1.91
N GLY A 167 3.48 0.61 -0.90
CA GLY A 167 2.39 -0.35 -0.97
C GLY A 167 1.46 -0.03 -2.12
N PHE A 168 1.12 1.25 -2.29
CA PHE A 168 0.25 1.69 -3.37
C PHE A 168 0.91 1.53 -4.76
N VAL A 169 2.06 2.17 -5.00
CA VAL A 169 2.75 2.13 -6.30
C VAL A 169 3.24 0.73 -6.66
N GLY A 170 3.77 -0.01 -5.69
CA GLY A 170 4.25 -1.38 -5.87
C GLY A 170 3.16 -2.36 -6.24
N ASN A 171 1.99 -2.27 -5.61
CA ASN A 171 0.87 -3.12 -5.99
C ASN A 171 0.34 -2.79 -7.39
N TYR A 172 0.33 -1.51 -7.79
CA TYR A 172 -0.04 -1.12 -9.14
C TYR A 172 0.93 -1.67 -10.19
N ALA A 173 2.23 -1.45 -10.02
CA ALA A 173 3.24 -1.94 -10.97
C ALA A 173 3.26 -3.48 -11.03
N ARG A 174 3.07 -4.16 -9.90
CA ARG A 174 2.94 -5.62 -9.83
C ARG A 174 1.69 -6.12 -10.57
N LEU A 175 0.56 -5.43 -10.47
CA LEU A 175 -0.66 -5.73 -11.22
C LEU A 175 -0.40 -5.67 -12.74
N LEU A 176 0.38 -4.68 -13.17
CA LEU A 176 0.76 -4.48 -14.57
C LEU A 176 1.88 -5.42 -15.04
N GLY A 177 2.43 -6.25 -14.16
CA GLY A 177 3.50 -7.19 -14.50
C GLY A 177 4.86 -6.54 -14.72
N VAL A 178 5.11 -5.36 -14.14
CA VAL A 178 6.42 -4.71 -14.19
C VAL A 178 7.46 -5.62 -13.49
N PRO A 179 8.55 -5.98 -14.16
CA PRO A 179 9.59 -6.83 -13.57
C PRO A 179 10.13 -6.23 -12.27
N ASP A 180 10.33 -7.11 -11.27
CA ASP A 180 10.89 -6.78 -9.96
C ASP A 180 10.09 -5.76 -9.14
N ALA A 181 8.88 -5.39 -9.56
CA ALA A 181 8.02 -4.52 -8.77
C ALA A 181 7.49 -5.24 -7.51
N ASP A 182 7.73 -4.63 -6.35
CA ASP A 182 7.35 -5.15 -5.04
C ASP A 182 6.84 -3.99 -4.15
N PRO A 183 5.69 -4.13 -3.46
CA PRO A 183 5.20 -3.13 -2.50
C PRO A 183 6.14 -2.82 -1.33
N GLU A 184 7.10 -3.69 -1.04
CA GLU A 184 8.09 -3.51 0.01
C GLU A 184 9.29 -2.64 -0.44
N LEU A 185 9.41 -2.33 -1.74
CA LEU A 185 10.50 -1.50 -2.24
C LEU A 185 10.42 -0.05 -1.74
N PRO A 186 11.50 0.50 -1.17
CA PRO A 186 11.52 1.89 -0.75
C PRO A 186 11.51 2.84 -1.97
N PRO A 187 11.11 4.12 -1.82
CA PRO A 187 11.05 5.08 -2.92
C PRO A 187 12.32 5.16 -3.78
N PRO A 188 13.55 5.20 -3.22
CA PRO A 188 14.76 5.23 -4.04
C PRO A 188 14.94 3.99 -4.94
N GLY A 189 14.43 2.83 -4.50
CA GLY A 189 14.51 1.58 -5.25
C GLY A 189 13.80 1.68 -6.60
N TRP A 190 12.78 2.53 -6.73
CA TRP A 190 12.02 2.69 -7.97
C TRP A 190 12.84 3.25 -9.14
N LEU A 191 13.99 3.86 -8.87
CA LEU A 191 14.92 4.29 -9.93
C LEU A 191 15.45 3.10 -10.76
N THR A 192 15.49 1.89 -10.22
CA THR A 192 15.99 0.70 -10.93
C THR A 192 14.90 -0.24 -11.46
N ILE A 193 13.64 -0.07 -11.06
CA ILE A 193 12.52 -0.97 -11.41
C ILE A 193 11.93 -0.70 -12.80
N GLY A 194 11.65 -1.75 -13.59
CA GLY A 194 11.12 -1.60 -14.95
C GLY A 194 12.10 -0.90 -15.91
N THR A 195 11.59 -0.14 -16.88
CA THR A 195 12.43 0.56 -17.87
C THR A 195 13.24 1.67 -17.20
N LYS A 196 14.57 1.76 -17.42
CA LYS A 196 15.42 2.84 -16.88
C LYS A 196 15.21 4.21 -17.56
N ASN A 197 14.03 4.43 -18.14
CA ASN A 197 13.68 5.59 -18.94
C ASN A 197 13.21 6.72 -18.03
N LEU A 198 14.17 7.51 -17.55
CA LEU A 198 13.91 8.76 -16.86
C LEU A 198 13.49 9.83 -17.87
N ARG A 199 12.44 10.60 -17.55
CA ARG A 199 11.98 11.71 -18.40
C ARG A 199 13.00 12.84 -18.37
N GLU A 200 13.30 13.40 -19.53
CA GLU A 200 14.29 14.49 -19.65
C GLU A 200 13.62 15.87 -19.63
N SER A 201 12.36 15.93 -20.04
CA SER A 201 11.56 17.15 -20.18
C SER A 201 10.14 16.97 -19.63
N PRO A 202 9.46 18.05 -19.15
CA PRO A 202 8.09 17.95 -18.65
C PRO A 202 7.11 17.38 -19.68
N GLU A 203 7.35 17.62 -20.97
CA GLU A 203 6.51 17.21 -22.09
C GLU A 203 6.52 15.70 -22.31
N GLU A 204 7.57 15.00 -21.86
CA GLU A 204 7.64 13.53 -21.94
C GLU A 204 6.89 12.82 -20.81
N ILE A 205 6.46 13.54 -19.78
CA ILE A 205 5.73 12.95 -18.65
C ILE A 205 4.38 12.43 -19.15
N ALA A 206 4.11 11.16 -18.88
CA ALA A 206 2.91 10.47 -19.37
C ALA A 206 2.15 9.78 -18.24
N ARG A 207 0.88 9.43 -18.51
CA ARG A 207 0.08 8.59 -17.62
C ARG A 207 0.80 7.27 -17.33
N GLY A 208 0.76 6.84 -16.08
CA GLY A 208 1.40 5.63 -15.59
C GLY A 208 2.87 5.81 -15.23
N ASP A 209 3.49 6.96 -15.53
CA ASP A 209 4.82 7.26 -15.00
C ASP A 209 4.81 7.32 -13.48
N VAL A 210 5.93 6.92 -12.88
CA VAL A 210 6.17 7.06 -11.44
C VAL A 210 6.91 8.35 -11.18
N VAL A 211 6.34 9.14 -10.27
CA VAL A 211 6.95 10.35 -9.73
C VAL A 211 7.66 10.00 -8.44
N ILE A 212 8.94 10.36 -8.31
CA ILE A 212 9.79 10.07 -7.16
C ILE A 212 10.31 11.39 -6.58
N TRP A 213 9.91 11.71 -5.35
CA TRP A 213 10.36 12.92 -4.68
C TRP A 213 11.82 12.80 -4.21
N ALA A 214 12.54 13.91 -4.20
CA ALA A 214 13.91 13.97 -3.68
C ALA A 214 14.00 13.44 -2.24
N GLY A 215 15.18 12.91 -1.89
CA GLY A 215 15.39 12.23 -0.62
C GLY A 215 14.71 10.87 -0.51
N GLY A 216 13.93 10.45 -1.53
CA GLY A 216 13.22 9.18 -1.50
C GLY A 216 12.16 9.13 -0.41
N VAL A 217 11.52 10.26 -0.12
CA VAL A 217 10.50 10.36 0.92
C VAL A 217 9.13 9.90 0.45
N HIS A 218 8.87 9.96 -0.87
CA HIS A 218 7.54 9.69 -1.42
C HIS A 218 7.58 9.27 -2.89
N ILE A 219 6.58 8.49 -3.30
CA ILE A 219 6.29 8.14 -4.70
C ILE A 219 4.80 8.21 -5.02
N ALA A 220 4.49 8.51 -6.28
CA ALA A 220 3.14 8.57 -6.81
C ALA A 220 3.07 8.11 -8.27
N LEU A 221 1.86 7.92 -8.78
CA LEU A 221 1.58 7.61 -10.18
C LEU A 221 0.98 8.82 -10.87
N VAL A 222 1.44 9.11 -12.09
CA VAL A 222 0.81 10.11 -12.96
C VAL A 222 -0.48 9.53 -13.53
N GLU A 223 -1.62 10.14 -13.22
CA GLU A 223 -2.90 9.81 -13.87
C GLU A 223 -3.07 10.62 -15.16
N ARG A 224 -2.76 11.91 -15.12
CA ARG A 224 -2.86 12.80 -16.28
C ARG A 224 -1.66 13.72 -16.32
N ALA A 225 -1.17 13.98 -17.52
CA ALA A 225 -0.18 15.01 -17.79
C ALA A 225 -0.64 15.85 -18.99
N ALA A 226 -0.55 17.17 -18.87
CA ALA A 226 -0.84 18.10 -19.95
C ALA A 226 0.19 19.23 -19.96
N VAL A 227 0.76 19.52 -21.13
CA VAL A 227 1.73 20.59 -21.28
C VAL A 227 1.02 21.94 -21.14
N GLU A 228 1.50 22.79 -20.23
CA GLU A 228 1.03 24.16 -20.03
C GLU A 228 2.24 25.11 -19.92
N GLY A 229 2.48 25.89 -20.98
CA GLY A 229 3.58 26.85 -21.02
C GLY A 229 4.95 26.17 -21.06
N ARG A 230 5.75 26.34 -19.99
CA ARG A 230 7.11 25.77 -19.86
C ARG A 230 7.16 24.50 -18.99
N GLY A 231 6.01 23.93 -18.68
CA GLY A 231 5.92 22.77 -17.79
C GLY A 231 4.72 21.90 -18.12
N SER A 232 4.49 20.91 -17.25
CA SER A 232 3.35 20.02 -17.36
C SER A 232 2.50 20.07 -16.09
N VAL A 233 1.19 20.20 -16.27
CA VAL A 233 0.21 20.03 -15.21
C VAL A 233 -0.11 18.55 -15.06
N LEU A 234 0.12 18.04 -13.87
CA LEU A 234 -0.01 16.64 -13.49
C LEU A 234 -1.17 16.46 -12.51
N ASP A 235 -2.01 15.47 -12.79
CA ASP A 235 -2.86 14.86 -11.77
C ASP A 235 -2.21 13.55 -11.36
N VAL A 236 -2.03 13.36 -10.05
CA VAL A 236 -1.31 12.20 -9.51
C VAL A 236 -2.18 11.43 -8.53
N VAL A 237 -2.14 10.12 -8.67
CA VAL A 237 -2.74 9.16 -7.74
C VAL A 237 -1.65 8.68 -6.81
N GLN A 238 -1.92 8.72 -5.51
CA GLN A 238 -0.93 8.47 -4.48
C GLN A 238 -1.58 7.97 -3.19
N SER A 239 -0.76 7.48 -2.25
CA SER A 239 -1.15 7.37 -0.85
C SER A 239 -0.26 8.27 0.00
N THR A 240 -0.85 9.22 0.71
CA THR A 240 -0.21 10.14 1.69
C THR A 240 -1.16 10.33 2.87
N ALA A 241 -0.84 11.13 3.90
CA ALA A 241 -1.66 11.43 5.12
C ALA A 241 -3.14 10.94 5.21
N GLY A 242 -3.99 11.16 4.19
CA GLY A 242 -5.38 10.65 4.08
C GLY A 242 -5.56 9.32 3.32
N GLY A 243 -4.53 8.50 3.21
CA GLY A 243 -4.50 7.27 2.42
C GLY A 243 -4.54 7.49 0.90
N PRO A 244 -5.01 6.47 0.15
CA PRO A 244 -5.14 6.53 -1.31
C PRO A 244 -6.04 7.65 -1.78
N GLN A 245 -5.54 8.49 -2.69
CA GLN A 245 -6.26 9.64 -3.20
C GLN A 245 -5.74 10.12 -4.56
N LEU A 246 -6.57 10.89 -5.26
CA LEU A 246 -6.20 11.68 -6.41
C LEU A 246 -5.93 13.12 -5.96
N THR A 247 -4.74 13.63 -6.28
CA THR A 247 -4.42 15.05 -6.10
C THR A 247 -4.19 15.68 -7.45
N ARG A 248 -4.71 16.90 -7.62
CA ARG A 248 -4.81 17.53 -8.92
C ARG A 248 -3.87 18.71 -9.07
N ARG A 249 -3.56 18.99 -10.34
CA ARG A 249 -2.90 20.21 -10.81
C ARG A 249 -1.51 20.50 -10.24
N HIS A 250 -0.70 19.47 -9.98
CA HIS A 250 0.72 19.70 -9.71
C HIS A 250 1.40 20.24 -10.95
N ILE A 251 2.33 21.18 -10.82
CA ILE A 251 3.05 21.74 -11.98
C ILE A 251 4.49 21.27 -11.92
N ALA A 252 4.89 20.43 -12.89
CA ALA A 252 6.27 20.03 -13.09
C ALA A 252 6.97 21.01 -14.04
N LEU A 253 8.08 21.60 -13.58
CA LEU A 253 8.89 22.56 -14.32
C LEU A 253 10.32 22.03 -14.47
N PRO A 254 11.08 22.43 -15.50
CA PRO A 254 12.50 22.12 -15.60
C PRO A 254 13.26 22.60 -14.36
N SER A 255 14.07 21.72 -13.75
CA SER A 255 14.86 22.06 -12.56
C SER A 255 16.15 22.78 -12.92
N LYS A 256 16.60 23.67 -12.03
CA LYS A 256 17.95 24.25 -12.06
C LYS A 256 19.04 23.28 -11.56
N LEU A 257 18.66 22.16 -10.92
CA LEU A 257 19.60 21.17 -10.37
C LEU A 257 20.14 20.18 -11.42
N GLY A 258 19.79 20.36 -12.69
CA GLY A 258 20.31 19.57 -13.80
C GLY A 258 19.23 18.78 -14.54
N ALA A 259 19.69 18.04 -15.56
CA ALA A 259 18.81 17.21 -16.40
C ALA A 259 18.07 16.13 -15.58
N LYS A 260 16.89 15.72 -16.07
CA LYS A 260 16.07 14.63 -15.48
C LYS A 260 15.57 14.91 -14.07
N ARG A 261 15.56 16.19 -13.67
CA ARG A 261 15.00 16.68 -12.41
C ARG A 261 13.98 17.76 -12.72
N PHE A 262 12.91 17.77 -11.94
CA PHE A 262 11.81 18.71 -12.10
C PHE A 262 11.53 19.43 -10.78
N GLU A 263 11.33 20.75 -10.82
CA GLU A 263 10.70 21.48 -9.72
C GLU A 263 9.21 21.15 -9.74
N ILE A 264 8.62 20.85 -8.57
CA ILE A 264 7.17 20.64 -8.46
C ILE A 264 6.51 21.72 -7.62
N ARG A 265 5.45 22.30 -8.16
CA ARG A 265 4.55 23.18 -7.42
C ARG A 265 3.27 22.42 -7.12
N ALA A 266 3.00 22.19 -5.85
CA ALA A 266 1.82 21.47 -5.41
C ALA A 266 0.55 22.24 -5.81
N GLY A 267 -0.37 21.58 -6.52
CA GLY A 267 -1.61 22.19 -7.00
C GLY A 267 -2.71 22.30 -5.95
N SER A 268 -2.71 21.44 -4.93
CA SER A 268 -3.69 21.43 -3.84
C SER A 268 -3.01 21.29 -2.48
N THR A 269 -3.58 21.96 -1.47
CA THR A 269 -3.02 22.17 -0.13
C THR A 269 -2.97 20.91 0.75
N HIS A 270 -3.62 19.81 0.36
CA HIS A 270 -3.64 18.57 1.15
C HIS A 270 -2.32 17.77 1.09
N CYS A 271 -1.32 18.23 0.34
CA CYS A 271 0.03 17.67 0.30
C CYS A 271 1.04 18.43 1.17
N ALA A 272 0.61 19.00 2.30
CA ALA A 272 1.45 19.80 3.19
C ALA A 272 2.72 19.08 3.70
N MET A 273 2.80 17.75 3.58
CA MET A 273 3.97 16.95 3.98
C MET A 273 4.96 16.67 2.84
N LEU A 274 4.65 17.00 1.59
CA LEU A 274 5.61 16.78 0.51
C LEU A 274 6.64 17.91 0.53
N PRO A 275 7.95 17.60 0.58
CA PRO A 275 8.96 18.62 0.42
C PRO A 275 8.71 19.38 -0.88
N ARG A 276 8.89 20.70 -0.86
CA ARG A 276 8.84 21.56 -2.07
C ARG A 276 10.07 21.36 -2.94
N ASP A 277 10.52 20.12 -3.02
CA ASP A 277 11.80 19.73 -3.57
C ASP A 277 11.65 19.32 -5.03
N ASN A 278 12.78 18.93 -5.60
CA ASN A 278 12.84 18.40 -6.93
C ASN A 278 12.33 16.96 -6.95
N LEU A 279 11.81 16.52 -8.09
CA LEU A 279 11.41 15.15 -8.32
C LEU A 279 12.09 14.59 -9.56
N ILE A 280 12.07 13.27 -9.66
CA ILE A 280 12.45 12.50 -10.84
C ILE A 280 11.18 11.82 -11.36
N VAL A 281 10.96 11.85 -12.66
CA VAL A 281 9.87 11.12 -13.31
C VAL A 281 10.44 10.01 -14.16
N LYS A 282 9.80 8.84 -14.11
CA LYS A 282 10.26 7.65 -14.79
C LYS A 282 9.09 6.86 -15.37
N SER A 283 9.28 6.34 -16.58
CA SER A 283 8.37 5.33 -17.11
C SER A 283 8.61 3.96 -16.47
N ILE A 284 7.53 3.27 -16.10
CA ILE A 284 7.58 1.86 -15.68
C ILE A 284 7.33 0.89 -16.84
N GLY A 285 7.34 1.37 -18.09
CA GLY A 285 7.32 0.52 -19.28
C GLY A 285 5.95 -0.07 -19.62
N LEU A 286 4.88 0.67 -19.35
CA LEU A 286 3.57 0.37 -19.94
C LEU A 286 3.66 0.68 -21.44
N VAL A 287 3.82 -0.37 -22.24
CA VAL A 287 3.84 -0.32 -23.71
C VAL A 287 2.44 -0.05 -24.24
#